data_AF-A0A9D9QNV9-F1
#
_entry.id   AF-A0A9D9QNV9-F1
#
_cell.length_a   1.000
_cell.length_b   1.000
_cell.length_c   1.000
_cell.angle_alpha   90.00
_cell.angle_beta   90.00
_cell.angle_gamma   90.00
#
_symmetry.space_group_name_H-M   'P 1'
#
loop_
_entity.id
_entity.type
_entity.pdbx_description
1 polymer ?
#
loop_
_entity_poly.entity_id
_entity_poly.type
_entity_poly.pdbx_seq_one_letter_code
_entity_poly.pdbx_strand_id
1 'polypeptide(L)'
;MGKSGGDMTMLRVLLGPEGYWLLIVMACGLLARLNVPATARGNELLVLGAQWLPVFAVPLLFWLAFKVWPRGDTSWAWTVGRLWLATLVGLNLAAYLLLMTVDYGDSRNAGVGMAPVAVTAYGTLIFIACTLVSALTLTPWGWKTNVLVVAGGGIWLLVLLVMIGAGARTLAWLWAAAPVVAIGLRYFILR
;
A
#
# COMPACT_ATOMS: atom_id res chain seq x y z
N MET A 1 -36.78 -15.83 -4.62
CA MET A 1 -36.05 -14.65 -4.09
C MET A 1 -34.79 -15.14 -3.38
N GLY A 2 -33.63 -15.04 -4.01
CA GLY A 2 -32.39 -15.49 -3.38
C GLY A 2 -31.36 -15.97 -4.40
N LYS A 3 -30.41 -15.09 -4.72
CA LYS A 3 -29.07 -15.30 -5.32
C LYS A 3 -28.57 -13.98 -5.95
N SER A 4 -28.54 -12.90 -5.16
CA SER A 4 -27.94 -11.61 -5.59
C SER A 4 -26.87 -11.10 -4.60
N GLY A 5 -26.73 -11.75 -3.44
CA GLY A 5 -25.79 -11.31 -2.42
C GLY A 5 -24.32 -11.64 -2.71
N GLY A 6 -24.02 -12.66 -3.51
CA GLY A 6 -22.63 -13.13 -3.75
C GLY A 6 -21.86 -12.30 -4.78
N ASP A 7 -22.50 -11.90 -5.86
CA ASP A 7 -21.84 -11.15 -6.94
C ASP A 7 -21.46 -9.73 -6.52
N MET A 8 -22.29 -9.08 -5.69
CA MET A 8 -21.97 -7.74 -5.17
C MET A 8 -20.77 -7.72 -4.21
N THR A 9 -20.56 -8.78 -3.43
CA THR A 9 -19.39 -8.87 -2.53
C THR A 9 -18.10 -9.06 -3.31
N MET A 10 -18.11 -9.92 -4.34
CA MET A 10 -16.93 -10.15 -5.17
C MET A 10 -16.55 -8.90 -5.98
N LEU A 11 -17.54 -8.20 -6.54
CA LEU A 11 -17.32 -6.93 -7.25
C LEU A 11 -16.76 -5.84 -6.32
N ARG A 12 -17.19 -5.79 -5.04
CA ARG A 12 -16.67 -4.85 -4.03
C ARG A 12 -15.25 -5.17 -3.56
N VAL A 13 -14.85 -6.44 -3.60
CA VAL A 13 -13.45 -6.84 -3.34
C VAL A 13 -12.57 -6.47 -4.54
N LEU A 14 -13.06 -6.68 -5.77
CA LEU A 14 -12.38 -6.31 -7.00
C LEU A 14 -12.27 -4.79 -7.23
N LEU A 15 -13.26 -4.00 -6.78
CA LEU A 15 -13.29 -2.54 -6.90
C LEU A 15 -12.86 -1.81 -5.62
N GLY A 16 -12.29 -2.52 -4.65
CA GLY A 16 -11.83 -1.94 -3.38
C GLY A 16 -10.35 -1.52 -3.38
N PRO A 17 -9.82 -1.14 -2.20
CA PRO A 17 -8.40 -0.82 -2.02
C PRO A 17 -7.44 -1.89 -2.55
N GLU A 18 -7.79 -3.17 -2.38
CA GLU A 18 -6.99 -4.31 -2.78
C GLU A 18 -6.91 -4.43 -4.32
N GLY A 19 -8.05 -4.29 -5.00
CA GLY A 19 -8.11 -4.28 -6.46
C GLY A 19 -7.38 -3.10 -7.08
N TYR A 20 -7.47 -1.92 -6.47
CA TYR A 20 -6.70 -0.74 -6.87
C TYR A 20 -5.19 -1.01 -6.85
N TRP A 21 -4.68 -1.53 -5.74
CA TRP A 21 -3.26 -1.86 -5.64
C TRP A 21 -2.85 -3.00 -6.56
N LEU A 22 -3.71 -3.99 -6.78
CA LEU A 22 -3.47 -5.06 -7.74
C LEU A 22 -3.26 -4.50 -9.16
N LEU A 23 -4.11 -3.56 -9.59
CA LEU A 23 -3.95 -2.89 -10.90
C LEU A 23 -2.63 -2.14 -11.01
N ILE A 24 -2.25 -1.39 -9.96
CA ILE A 24 -0.98 -0.67 -9.92
C ILE A 24 0.20 -1.65 -9.99
N VAL A 25 0.17 -2.71 -9.19
CA VAL A 25 1.21 -3.75 -9.19
C VAL A 25 1.37 -4.38 -10.57
N MET A 26 0.26 -4.70 -11.25
CA MET A 26 0.30 -5.23 -12.62
C MET A 26 0.90 -4.21 -13.60
N ALA A 27 0.50 -2.94 -13.52
CA ALA A 27 1.06 -1.88 -14.36
C ALA A 27 2.57 -1.70 -14.13
N CYS A 28 3.01 -1.67 -12.88
CA CYS A 28 4.42 -1.60 -12.50
C CYS A 28 5.22 -2.80 -13.01
N GLY A 29 4.66 -4.02 -12.90
CA GLY A 29 5.28 -5.23 -13.43
C GLY A 29 5.43 -5.21 -14.96
N LEU A 30 4.43 -4.67 -15.68
CA LEU A 30 4.51 -4.49 -17.12
C LEU A 30 5.58 -3.46 -17.49
N LEU A 31 5.62 -2.31 -16.82
CA LEU A 31 6.64 -1.27 -17.02
C LEU A 31 8.06 -1.80 -16.77
N ALA A 32 8.24 -2.58 -15.71
CA ALA A 32 9.52 -3.21 -15.40
C ALA A 32 9.97 -4.17 -16.51
N ARG A 33 9.05 -4.98 -17.05
CA ARG A 33 9.35 -5.89 -18.17
C ARG A 33 9.75 -5.16 -19.45
N LEU A 34 9.24 -3.96 -19.68
CA LEU A 34 9.61 -3.14 -20.85
C LEU A 34 11.05 -2.63 -20.77
N ASN A 35 11.68 -2.64 -19.60
CA ASN A 35 13.09 -2.28 -19.41
C ASN A 35 14.01 -3.52 -19.39
N VAL A 36 13.64 -4.59 -20.10
CA VAL A 36 14.50 -5.78 -20.25
C VAL A 36 14.80 -5.98 -21.75
N PRO A 37 16.06 -5.80 -22.20
CA PRO A 37 17.26 -5.48 -21.41
C PRO A 37 17.25 -4.04 -20.86
N ALA A 38 17.98 -3.83 -19.76
CA ALA A 38 18.04 -2.54 -19.08
C ALA A 38 18.60 -1.44 -19.98
N THR A 39 17.93 -0.29 -20.00
CA THR A 39 18.36 0.90 -20.75
C THR A 39 18.54 2.07 -19.80
N ALA A 40 19.47 2.98 -20.09
CA ALA A 40 19.67 4.19 -19.27
C ALA A 40 18.36 4.97 -19.09
N ARG A 41 17.59 5.16 -20.17
CA ARG A 41 16.32 5.88 -20.12
C ARG A 41 15.25 5.13 -19.34
N GLY A 42 15.13 3.82 -19.54
CA GLY A 42 14.15 3.02 -18.81
C GLY A 42 14.45 2.97 -17.30
N ASN A 43 15.73 2.87 -16.92
CA ASN A 43 16.17 2.94 -15.53
C ASN A 43 15.74 4.25 -14.85
N GLU A 44 15.99 5.40 -15.50
CA GLU A 44 15.55 6.70 -14.98
C GLU A 44 14.03 6.76 -14.80
N LEU A 45 13.27 6.29 -15.79
CA LEU A 45 11.81 6.32 -15.76
C LEU A 45 11.25 5.41 -14.66
N LEU A 46 11.84 4.24 -14.43
CA LEU A 46 11.42 3.32 -13.38
C LEU A 46 11.74 3.86 -11.98
N VAL A 47 12.92 4.45 -11.78
CA VAL A 47 13.29 5.10 -10.52
C VAL A 47 12.39 6.30 -10.24
N LEU A 48 12.17 7.15 -11.24
CA LEU A 48 11.25 8.29 -11.14
C LEU A 48 9.83 7.81 -10.85
N GLY A 49 9.37 6.78 -11.56
CA GLY A 49 8.08 6.15 -11.34
C GLY A 49 7.93 5.67 -9.89
N ALA A 50 8.94 4.99 -9.34
CA ALA A 50 8.93 4.52 -7.96
C ALA A 50 8.92 5.68 -6.95
N GLN A 51 9.59 6.79 -7.24
CA GLN A 51 9.63 7.99 -6.39
C GLN A 51 8.31 8.78 -6.40
N TRP A 52 7.57 8.77 -7.50
CA TRP A 52 6.28 9.47 -7.57
C TRP A 52 5.09 8.57 -7.25
N LEU A 53 5.30 7.24 -7.22
CA LEU A 53 4.25 6.26 -7.04
C LEU A 53 3.35 6.56 -5.84
N PRO A 54 3.82 6.66 -4.57
CA PRO A 54 2.93 6.93 -3.45
C PRO A 54 2.41 8.37 -3.41
N VAL A 55 3.09 9.34 -4.05
CA VAL A 55 2.60 10.73 -4.15
C VAL A 55 1.30 10.79 -4.92
N PHE A 56 1.15 9.98 -5.96
CA PHE A 56 -0.09 9.92 -6.73
C PHE A 56 -1.01 8.79 -6.26
N ALA A 57 -0.46 7.61 -6.01
CA ALA A 57 -1.26 6.42 -5.73
C ALA A 57 -1.97 6.48 -4.39
N VAL A 58 -1.35 7.02 -3.33
CA VAL A 58 -1.96 7.03 -1.99
C VAL A 58 -3.08 8.07 -1.91
N PRO A 59 -2.90 9.33 -2.33
CA PRO A 59 -3.99 10.30 -2.34
C PRO A 59 -5.16 9.88 -3.24
N LEU A 60 -4.87 9.32 -4.42
CA LEU A 60 -5.91 8.81 -5.33
C LEU A 60 -6.69 7.67 -4.68
N LEU A 61 -6.01 6.75 -4.00
CA LEU A 61 -6.67 5.66 -3.25
C LEU A 61 -7.63 6.21 -2.18
N PHE A 62 -7.21 7.21 -1.41
CA PHE A 62 -8.06 7.84 -0.40
C PHE A 62 -9.26 8.54 -1.03
N TRP A 63 -9.05 9.26 -2.13
CA TRP A 63 -10.12 9.90 -2.87
C TRP A 63 -11.13 8.86 -3.39
N LEU A 64 -10.66 7.79 -4.01
CA LEU A 64 -11.52 6.70 -4.48
C LEU A 64 -12.31 6.07 -3.32
N ALA A 65 -11.63 5.72 -2.22
CA ALA A 65 -12.26 5.04 -1.08
C ALA A 65 -13.29 5.88 -0.33
N PHE A 66 -13.18 7.20 -0.38
CA PHE A 66 -14.00 8.08 0.42
C PHE A 66 -14.95 8.98 -0.38
N LYS A 67 -14.75 9.13 -1.68
CA LYS A 67 -15.61 9.94 -2.56
C LYS A 67 -16.28 9.15 -3.68
N VAL A 68 -15.67 8.07 -4.16
CA VAL A 68 -16.14 7.38 -5.38
C VAL A 68 -16.76 6.03 -5.06
N TRP A 69 -16.08 5.21 -4.26
CA TRP A 69 -16.55 3.86 -3.97
C TRP A 69 -17.75 3.87 -3.03
N PRO A 70 -18.73 2.97 -3.25
CA PRO A 70 -19.91 2.89 -2.40
C PRO A 70 -19.51 2.57 -0.96
N ARG A 71 -19.73 3.54 -0.06
CA ARG A 71 -19.69 3.33 1.38
C ARG A 71 -21.01 2.70 1.78
N GLY A 72 -21.06 1.37 1.88
CA GLY A 72 -22.17 0.75 2.61
C GLY A 72 -22.11 1.11 4.10
N ASP A 73 -22.67 0.26 4.96
CA ASP A 73 -22.61 0.40 6.43
C ASP A 73 -21.21 0.09 7.02
N THR A 74 -20.14 0.44 6.30
CA THR A 74 -18.76 0.26 6.75
C THR A 74 -18.30 1.47 7.55
N SER A 75 -17.80 1.23 8.76
CA SER A 75 -17.23 2.28 9.60
C SER A 75 -15.96 2.86 8.98
N TRP A 76 -15.68 4.15 9.25
CA TRP A 76 -14.44 4.81 8.83
C TRP A 76 -13.19 4.01 9.23
N ALA A 77 -13.17 3.51 10.48
CA ALA A 77 -12.07 2.71 11.02
C ALA A 77 -11.81 1.43 10.19
N TRP A 78 -12.88 0.74 9.79
CA TRP A 78 -12.76 -0.46 8.95
C TRP A 78 -12.20 -0.12 7.56
N THR A 79 -12.68 0.96 6.93
CA THR A 79 -12.17 1.40 5.64
C THR A 79 -10.69 1.78 5.72
N VAL A 80 -10.29 2.56 6.73
CA VAL A 80 -8.89 2.94 6.94
C VAL A 80 -8.00 1.72 7.23
N GLY A 81 -8.48 0.75 8.01
CA GLY A 81 -7.75 -0.51 8.23
C GLY A 81 -7.46 -1.27 6.94
N ARG A 82 -8.44 -1.35 6.02
CA ARG A 82 -8.23 -1.94 4.70
C ARG A 82 -7.27 -1.14 3.84
N LEU A 83 -7.38 0.19 3.86
CA LEU A 83 -6.46 1.09 3.15
C LEU A 83 -5.01 0.89 3.62
N TRP A 84 -4.79 0.75 4.94
CA TRP A 84 -3.48 0.49 5.52
C TRP A 84 -2.89 -0.82 5.00
N LEU A 85 -3.64 -1.92 5.12
CA LEU A 85 -3.17 -3.25 4.71
C LEU A 85 -2.91 -3.30 3.20
N ALA A 86 -3.84 -2.78 2.39
CA ALA A 86 -3.69 -2.78 0.94
C ALA A 86 -2.51 -1.92 0.51
N THR A 87 -2.28 -0.76 1.14
CA THR A 87 -1.13 0.10 0.84
C THR A 87 0.19 -0.50 1.29
N LEU A 88 0.22 -1.11 2.48
CA LEU A 88 1.39 -1.82 2.97
C LEU A 88 1.85 -2.88 1.98
N VAL A 89 0.93 -3.68 1.48
CA VAL A 89 1.22 -4.77 0.55
C VAL A 89 1.50 -4.23 -0.86
N GLY A 90 0.59 -3.42 -1.38
CA GLY A 90 0.61 -2.94 -2.75
C GLY A 90 1.75 -1.98 -3.07
N LEU A 91 2.01 -1.00 -2.20
CA LEU A 91 3.07 -0.01 -2.43
C LEU A 91 4.44 -0.68 -2.45
N ASN A 92 4.71 -1.55 -1.47
CA ASN A 92 6.00 -2.25 -1.39
C ASN A 92 6.23 -3.13 -2.62
N LEU A 93 5.22 -3.90 -3.04
CA LEU A 93 5.35 -4.77 -4.21
C LEU A 93 5.51 -3.97 -5.50
N ALA A 94 4.72 -2.92 -5.69
CA ALA A 94 4.81 -2.07 -6.87
C ALA A 94 6.17 -1.36 -6.96
N ALA A 95 6.65 -0.80 -5.84
CA ALA A 95 7.98 -0.18 -5.78
C ALA A 95 9.11 -1.19 -6.05
N TYR A 96 9.02 -2.38 -5.46
CA TYR A 96 9.98 -3.46 -5.71
C TYR A 96 10.01 -3.87 -7.20
N LEU A 97 8.84 -4.07 -7.82
CA LEU A 97 8.75 -4.45 -9.22
C LEU A 97 9.33 -3.38 -10.15
N LEU A 98 9.10 -2.10 -9.88
CA LEU A 98 9.70 -1.02 -10.68
C LEU A 98 11.23 -1.05 -10.60
N LEU A 99 11.79 -1.38 -9.43
CA LEU A 99 13.21 -1.26 -9.17
C LEU A 99 14.01 -2.55 -9.46
N MET A 100 13.36 -3.72 -9.50
CA MET A 100 14.06 -5.01 -9.67
C MET A 100 14.73 -5.21 -11.04
N THR A 101 14.34 -4.42 -12.05
CA THR A 101 14.90 -4.48 -13.42
C THR A 101 15.85 -3.32 -13.72
N VAL A 102 16.07 -2.42 -12.76
CA VAL A 102 16.97 -1.29 -12.92
C VAL A 102 18.41 -1.76 -12.73
N ASP A 103 19.25 -1.55 -13.75
CA ASP A 103 20.67 -1.86 -13.70
C ASP A 103 21.49 -0.80 -14.44
N TYR A 104 22.27 -0.03 -13.68
CA TYR A 104 23.18 1.00 -14.19
C TYR A 104 24.57 0.47 -14.56
N GLY A 105 24.92 -0.75 -14.17
CA GLY A 105 26.25 -1.33 -14.38
C GLY A 105 27.38 -0.66 -13.61
N ASP A 106 27.09 0.20 -12.64
CA ASP A 106 28.08 0.98 -11.88
C ASP A 106 27.69 1.14 -10.39
N SER A 107 28.40 2.03 -9.66
CA SER A 107 28.20 2.28 -8.23
C SER A 107 26.79 2.75 -7.86
N ARG A 108 25.99 3.26 -8.80
CA ARG A 108 24.59 3.68 -8.55
C ARG A 108 23.67 2.52 -8.20
N ASN A 109 24.01 1.30 -8.60
CA ASN A 109 23.24 0.10 -8.26
C ASN A 109 23.14 -0.15 -6.75
N ALA A 110 24.11 0.32 -5.96
CA ALA A 110 24.04 0.25 -4.50
C ALA A 110 22.83 1.04 -3.95
N GLY A 111 22.48 2.17 -4.58
CA GLY A 111 21.32 2.99 -4.22
C GLY A 111 19.99 2.34 -4.62
N VAL A 112 19.95 1.62 -5.75
CA VAL A 112 18.75 0.92 -6.24
C VAL A 112 18.28 -0.14 -5.25
N GLY A 113 19.21 -0.85 -4.60
CA GLY A 113 18.87 -1.84 -3.57
C GLY A 113 18.16 -1.27 -2.34
N MET A 114 18.43 -0.01 -1.99
CA MET A 114 17.82 0.69 -0.85
C MET A 114 16.61 1.53 -1.24
N ALA A 115 16.42 1.81 -2.53
CA ALA A 115 15.33 2.64 -3.03
C ALA A 115 13.92 2.14 -2.62
N PRO A 116 13.61 0.83 -2.57
CA PRO A 116 12.31 0.39 -2.06
C PRO A 116 12.07 0.82 -0.61
N VAL A 117 13.08 0.77 0.25
CA VAL A 117 12.96 1.18 1.66
C VAL A 117 12.65 2.67 1.75
N ALA A 118 13.33 3.49 0.95
CA ALA A 118 13.06 4.93 0.88
C ALA A 118 11.63 5.21 0.38
N VAL A 119 11.20 4.54 -0.70
CA VAL A 119 9.85 4.65 -1.28
C VAL A 119 8.77 4.34 -0.27
N THR A 120 8.98 3.26 0.45
CA THR A 120 8.10 2.78 1.49
C THR A 120 8.05 3.74 2.68
N ALA A 121 9.20 4.29 3.10
CA ALA A 121 9.26 5.23 4.22
C ALA A 121 8.51 6.53 3.94
N TYR A 122 8.77 7.19 2.81
CA TYR A 122 8.05 8.43 2.51
C TYR A 122 6.60 8.18 2.10
N GLY A 123 6.29 7.06 1.44
CA GLY A 123 4.90 6.66 1.15
C GLY A 123 4.07 6.44 2.42
N THR A 124 4.69 5.96 3.49
CA THR A 124 4.06 5.88 4.82
C THR A 124 3.69 7.26 5.36
N LEU A 125 4.59 8.23 5.25
CA LEU A 125 4.32 9.61 5.69
C LEU A 125 3.13 10.21 4.94
N ILE A 126 3.05 9.97 3.62
CA ILE A 126 1.91 10.39 2.79
C ILE A 126 0.63 9.69 3.25
N PHE A 127 0.69 8.37 3.52
CA PHE A 127 -0.46 7.64 4.02
C PHE A 127 -0.96 8.18 5.36
N ILE A 128 -0.06 8.46 6.30
CA ILE A 128 -0.39 9.06 7.61
C ILE A 128 -1.06 10.42 7.39
N ALA A 129 -0.50 11.27 6.52
CA ALA A 129 -1.07 12.57 6.20
C ALA A 129 -2.49 12.44 5.61
N CYS A 130 -2.71 11.54 4.64
CA CYS A 130 -4.04 11.28 4.08
C CYS A 130 -5.01 10.72 5.13
N THR A 131 -4.53 9.86 6.04
CA THR A 131 -5.33 9.32 7.14
C THR A 131 -5.79 10.43 8.08
N LEU A 132 -4.87 11.31 8.49
CA LEU A 132 -5.17 12.46 9.32
C LEU A 132 -6.18 13.39 8.65
N VAL A 133 -5.97 13.76 7.38
CA VAL A 133 -6.92 14.58 6.63
C VAL A 133 -8.30 13.92 6.56
N SER A 134 -8.36 12.61 6.32
CA SER A 134 -9.63 11.87 6.29
C SER A 134 -10.31 11.85 7.66
N ALA A 135 -9.56 11.69 8.75
CA ALA A 135 -10.07 11.71 10.11
C ALA A 135 -10.65 13.08 10.47
N LEU A 136 -9.91 14.16 10.18
CA LEU A 136 -10.32 15.54 10.42
C LEU A 136 -11.61 15.90 9.69
N THR A 137 -11.81 15.38 8.49
CA THR A 137 -12.91 15.78 7.61
C THR A 137 -14.15 14.90 7.72
N LEU A 138 -14.00 13.65 8.20
CA LEU A 138 -15.06 12.64 8.12
C LEU A 138 -15.46 12.04 9.47
N THR A 139 -14.74 12.34 10.56
CA THR A 139 -15.05 11.78 11.88
C THR A 139 -15.19 12.87 12.95
N PRO A 140 -16.18 12.79 13.85
CA PRO A 140 -16.13 13.53 15.10
C PRO A 140 -14.96 12.98 15.92
N TRP A 141 -14.04 13.85 16.33
CA TRP A 141 -12.80 13.47 17.01
C TRP A 141 -13.08 12.64 18.27
N GLY A 142 -12.63 11.39 18.28
CA GLY A 142 -12.76 10.46 19.40
C GLY A 142 -11.49 9.65 19.62
N TRP A 143 -11.32 9.13 20.83
CA TRP A 143 -10.12 8.38 21.25
C TRP A 143 -9.76 7.21 20.30
N LYS A 144 -10.77 6.55 19.71
CA LYS A 144 -10.59 5.44 18.76
C LYS A 144 -9.83 5.85 17.49
N THR A 145 -10.03 7.08 17.02
CA THR A 145 -9.33 7.64 15.85
C THR A 145 -7.85 7.86 16.15
N ASN A 146 -7.52 8.34 17.36
CA ASN A 146 -6.14 8.53 17.81
C ASN A 146 -5.38 7.21 17.92
N VAL A 147 -6.00 6.17 18.50
CA VAL A 147 -5.39 4.84 18.59
C VAL A 147 -5.09 4.27 17.22
N LEU A 148 -5.98 4.42 16.25
CA LEU A 148 -5.77 3.90 14.89
C LEU A 148 -4.64 4.62 14.14
N VAL A 149 -4.53 5.94 14.28
CA VAL A 149 -3.45 6.71 13.67
C VAL A 149 -2.11 6.32 14.29
N VAL A 150 -2.03 6.25 15.62
CA VAL A 150 -0.79 5.93 16.35
C VAL A 150 -0.39 4.47 16.15
N ALA A 151 -1.32 3.53 16.27
CA ALA A 151 -1.05 2.11 16.06
C ALA A 151 -0.69 1.81 14.59
N GLY A 152 -1.39 2.42 13.64
CA GLY A 152 -1.08 2.28 12.21
C GLY A 152 0.32 2.80 11.89
N GLY A 153 0.65 4.01 12.35
CA GLY A 153 2.00 4.57 12.23
C GLY A 153 3.07 3.71 12.90
N GLY A 154 2.78 3.17 14.09
CA GLY A 154 3.71 2.31 14.84
C GLY A 154 3.98 0.96 14.16
N ILE A 155 2.94 0.27 13.64
CA ILE A 155 3.09 -0.97 12.87
C ILE A 155 3.95 -0.72 11.63
N TRP A 156 3.74 0.41 10.96
CA TRP A 156 4.52 0.76 9.79
C TRP A 156 5.97 1.10 10.09
N LEU A 157 6.22 1.83 11.18
CA LEU A 157 7.58 2.08 11.66
C LEU A 157 8.30 0.75 11.95
N LEU A 158 7.60 -0.22 12.55
CA LEU A 158 8.14 -1.55 12.80
C LEU A 158 8.46 -2.29 11.49
N VAL A 159 7.59 -2.23 10.48
CA VAL A 159 7.88 -2.80 9.15
C VAL A 159 9.10 -2.13 8.51
N LEU A 160 9.21 -0.80 8.58
CA LEU A 160 10.37 -0.06 8.07
C LEU A 160 11.66 -0.48 8.79
N LEU A 161 11.62 -0.63 10.11
CA LEU A 161 12.76 -1.09 10.90
C LEU A 161 13.15 -2.53 10.55
N VAL A 162 12.17 -3.42 10.31
CA VAL A 162 12.42 -4.77 9.80
C VAL A 162 13.01 -4.72 8.39
N MET A 163 12.56 -3.83 7.51
CA MET A 163 13.11 -3.68 6.16
C MET A 163 14.54 -3.13 6.16
N ILE A 164 14.87 -2.22 7.08
CA ILE A 164 16.22 -1.69 7.26
C ILE A 164 17.15 -2.76 7.86
N GLY A 165 16.66 -3.57 8.80
CA GLY A 165 17.46 -4.56 9.52
C GLY A 165 17.53 -5.94 8.89
N ALA A 166 16.60 -6.30 8.01
CA ALA A 166 16.41 -7.66 7.56
C ALA A 166 16.19 -7.70 6.04
N GLY A 167 17.15 -8.30 5.32
CA GLY A 167 17.09 -8.44 3.87
C GLY A 167 15.81 -9.16 3.38
N ALA A 168 15.59 -9.13 2.06
CA ALA A 168 14.35 -9.52 1.36
C ALA A 168 13.64 -10.82 1.80
N ARG A 169 14.34 -11.77 2.45
CA ARG A 169 13.73 -12.98 3.03
C ARG A 169 12.72 -12.69 4.16
N THR A 170 12.89 -11.61 4.90
CA THR A 170 12.03 -11.28 6.05
C THR A 170 10.72 -10.65 5.61
N LEU A 171 10.71 -9.97 4.46
CA LEU A 171 9.48 -9.55 3.79
C LEU A 171 8.59 -10.76 3.51
N ALA A 172 9.11 -11.83 2.90
CA ALA A 172 8.30 -13.01 2.54
C ALA A 172 7.52 -13.61 3.75
N TRP A 173 8.10 -13.57 4.95
CA TRP A 173 7.44 -14.04 6.17
C TRP A 173 6.36 -13.09 6.67
N LEU A 174 6.60 -11.77 6.65
CA LEU A 174 5.57 -10.78 6.99
C LEU A 174 4.38 -10.81 6.01
N TRP A 175 4.65 -11.11 4.75
CA TRP A 175 3.64 -11.30 3.70
C TRP A 175 2.72 -12.51 3.98
N ALA A 176 3.27 -13.63 4.47
CA ALA A 176 2.48 -14.79 4.86
C ALA A 176 1.62 -14.53 6.11
N ALA A 177 2.04 -13.62 6.99
CA ALA A 177 1.34 -13.30 8.24
C ALA A 177 0.24 -12.24 8.09
N ALA A 178 0.31 -11.36 7.08
CA ALA A 178 -0.62 -10.25 6.90
C ALA A 178 -2.12 -10.66 6.84
N PRO A 179 -2.54 -11.75 6.17
CA PRO A 179 -3.93 -12.20 6.18
C PRO A 179 -4.39 -12.63 7.58
N VAL A 180 -3.51 -13.24 8.36
CA VAL A 180 -3.81 -13.72 9.73
C VAL A 180 -4.00 -12.53 10.67
N VAL A 181 -3.15 -11.50 10.55
CA VAL A 181 -3.27 -10.26 11.32
C VAL A 181 -4.56 -9.51 10.97
N ALA A 182 -4.93 -9.45 9.68
CA ALA A 182 -6.17 -8.82 9.22
C ALA A 182 -7.42 -9.53 9.77
N ILE A 183 -7.41 -10.86 9.81
CA ILE A 183 -8.49 -11.67 10.39
C ILE A 183 -8.56 -11.49 11.91
N GLY A 184 -7.40 -11.44 12.60
CA GLY A 184 -7.33 -11.18 14.04
C GLY A 184 -7.88 -9.81 14.43
N LEU A 185 -7.51 -8.76 13.69
CA LEU A 185 -8.03 -7.40 13.87
C LEU A 185 -9.54 -7.32 13.64
N ARG A 186 -10.08 -8.05 12.66
CA ARG A 186 -11.52 -8.14 12.43
C ARG A 186 -12.26 -8.74 13.63
N TYR A 187 -11.72 -9.78 14.26
CA TYR A 187 -12.31 -10.38 15.46
C TYR A 187 -12.23 -9.46 16.69
N PHE A 188 -11.17 -8.66 16.80
CA PHE A 188 -11.00 -7.73 17.91
C PHE A 188 -11.92 -6.50 17.81
N ILE A 189 -12.26 -6.04 16.61
CA ILE A 189 -13.12 -4.87 16.37
C ILE A 189 -14.61 -5.21 16.45
N LEU A 190 -14.99 -6.48 16.25
CA LEU A 190 -16.39 -6.96 16.28
C LEU A 190 -16.86 -7.40 17.67
N ARG A 191 -16.03 -7.29 18.71
CA ARG A 191 -16.39 -7.44 20.13
C ARG A 191 -16.40 -6.07 20.80
#